data_AF-X6DIN1-F1
#
_entry.id   AF-X6DIN1-F1
#
_cell.length_a   1.000
_cell.length_b   1.000
_cell.length_c   1.000
_cell.angle_alpha   90.00
_cell.angle_beta   90.00
_cell.angle_gamma   90.00
#
_symmetry.space_group_name_H-M   'P 1'
#
loop_
_entity.id
_entity.type
_entity.pdbx_description
1 polymer ?
#
loop_
_entity_poly.entity_id
_entity_poly.type
_entity_poly.pdbx_seq_one_letter_code
_entity_poly.pdbx_strand_id
1 'polypeptide(L)'
;MGFGVFIHRSDSIYDDSPAERYQFPSQYLRRVEACVGDWIIYYEPSKVDDTRGYFAMAKVQQVIPDPAAPGMYLALIEPGSYLDFANPVPFNGIDGLAERGLLNDQGRISGRAQSAVRPISPSDFNRIVDLGLDARELLLPRVDETAISFGFEDEGAAFQFEQSRDRVSYIGSRIVRDRIFRRIVLRAYDERCAITGLKLINGGGRAEVSAAHIRPVEKNGPDIVSNGIALSGTAHWMFDRGLISLSDDLEILISRQVNDLESVQTFINKTRRAIPPRRQIERPHPHFLQWHREHCFKQ
;
A
#
# COMPACT_ATOMS: atom_id res chain seq x y z
N MET A 1 3.39 -20.07 -15.39
CA MET A 1 3.73 -18.66 -15.24
C MET A 1 2.63 -17.84 -15.87
N GLY A 2 1.91 -17.12 -15.05
CA GLY A 2 0.75 -16.34 -15.44
C GLY A 2 0.35 -15.38 -14.33
N PHE A 3 0.01 -14.16 -14.71
CA PHE A 3 -0.51 -13.16 -13.78
C PHE A 3 -1.85 -13.61 -13.19
N GLY A 4 -2.11 -13.21 -11.95
CA GLY A 4 -3.35 -13.55 -11.24
C GLY A 4 -4.06 -12.33 -10.65
N VAL A 5 -5.35 -12.48 -10.37
CA VAL A 5 -6.11 -11.57 -9.52
C VAL A 5 -6.59 -12.32 -8.29
N PHE A 6 -6.25 -11.78 -7.12
CA PHE A 6 -6.65 -12.33 -5.82
C PHE A 6 -7.67 -11.41 -5.19
N ILE A 7 -8.83 -11.97 -4.82
CA ILE A 7 -9.87 -11.22 -4.14
C ILE A 7 -9.51 -11.10 -2.68
N HIS A 8 -9.33 -9.88 -2.22
CA HIS A 8 -9.11 -9.57 -0.81
C HIS A 8 -10.30 -8.76 -0.31
N ARG A 9 -10.95 -9.24 0.75
CA ARG A 9 -12.05 -8.50 1.38
C ARG A 9 -11.62 -8.00 2.73
N SER A 10 -11.80 -6.70 2.95
CA SER A 10 -11.45 -6.00 4.18
C SER A 10 -12.33 -6.39 5.38
N ASP A 11 -13.47 -7.04 5.14
CA ASP A 11 -14.38 -7.59 6.16
C ASP A 11 -13.99 -9.02 6.61
N SER A 12 -12.93 -9.59 6.04
CA SER A 12 -12.53 -10.94 6.38
C SER A 12 -11.81 -10.97 7.72
N ILE A 13 -12.29 -11.83 8.61
CA ILE A 13 -11.81 -12.14 9.97
C ILE A 13 -10.37 -12.68 10.05
N TYR A 14 -9.61 -12.65 8.95
CA TYR A 14 -8.28 -13.23 8.86
C TYR A 14 -7.22 -12.16 9.14
N ASP A 15 -6.25 -12.51 9.97
CA ASP A 15 -5.02 -11.76 10.28
C ASP A 15 -4.05 -11.78 9.06
N ASP A 16 -4.61 -11.51 7.89
CA ASP A 16 -3.91 -11.51 6.62
C ASP A 16 -3.41 -10.09 6.36
N SER A 17 -2.11 -9.88 6.58
CA SER A 17 -1.42 -8.76 5.96
C SER A 17 -1.25 -9.11 4.48
N PRO A 18 -1.96 -8.47 3.53
CA PRO A 18 -1.84 -8.79 2.10
C PRO A 18 -0.44 -8.51 1.55
N ALA A 19 0.41 -7.83 2.33
CA ALA A 19 1.81 -7.63 2.01
C ALA A 19 2.72 -8.82 2.38
N GLU A 20 2.26 -9.75 3.21
CA GLU A 20 3.05 -10.87 3.73
C GLU A 20 2.48 -12.23 3.31
N ARG A 21 1.16 -12.41 3.42
CA ARG A 21 0.49 -13.68 3.12
C ARG A 21 -0.95 -13.49 2.64
N TYR A 22 -1.44 -14.49 1.90
CA TYR A 22 -2.84 -14.58 1.49
C TYR A 22 -3.35 -16.01 1.71
N GLN A 23 -4.40 -16.17 2.53
CA GLN A 23 -5.00 -17.47 2.78
C GLN A 23 -6.07 -17.82 1.74
N PHE A 24 -6.10 -19.09 1.29
CA PHE A 24 -7.09 -19.55 0.32
C PHE A 24 -7.41 -21.05 0.45
N PRO A 25 -8.61 -21.49 0.03
CA PRO A 25 -9.01 -22.90 0.06
C PRO A 25 -8.36 -23.72 -1.07
N SER A 26 -8.18 -25.03 -0.83
CA SER A 26 -7.57 -26.00 -1.75
C SER A 26 -8.06 -25.97 -3.20
N GLN A 27 -9.33 -25.60 -3.44
CA GLN A 27 -9.91 -25.48 -4.79
C GLN A 27 -9.17 -24.50 -5.71
N TYR A 28 -8.43 -23.53 -5.15
CA TYR A 28 -7.64 -22.56 -5.91
C TYR A 28 -6.15 -22.92 -6.03
N LEU A 29 -5.69 -24.02 -5.41
CA LEU A 29 -4.28 -24.38 -5.31
C LEU A 29 -3.56 -24.35 -6.66
N ARG A 30 -4.06 -25.07 -7.66
CA ARG A 30 -3.44 -25.09 -9.00
C ARG A 30 -3.35 -23.71 -9.65
N ARG A 31 -4.28 -22.80 -9.36
CA ARG A 31 -4.28 -21.44 -9.92
C ARG A 31 -3.25 -20.56 -9.23
N VAL A 32 -3.14 -20.67 -7.90
CA VAL A 32 -2.14 -19.92 -7.13
C VAL A 32 -0.74 -20.43 -7.42
N GLU A 33 -0.54 -21.74 -7.49
CA GLU A 33 0.74 -22.35 -7.88
C GLU A 33 1.22 -21.87 -9.25
N ALA A 34 0.31 -21.62 -10.19
CA ALA A 34 0.64 -21.10 -11.52
C ALA A 34 1.16 -19.65 -11.49
N CYS A 35 0.86 -18.89 -10.42
CA CYS A 35 1.32 -17.53 -10.15
C CYS A 35 2.61 -17.47 -9.33
N VAL A 36 3.15 -18.59 -8.84
CA VAL A 36 4.40 -18.60 -8.07
C VAL A 36 5.54 -18.07 -8.94
N GLY A 37 6.25 -17.05 -8.43
CA GLY A 37 7.29 -16.32 -9.16
C GLY A 37 6.78 -15.17 -10.02
N ASP A 38 5.46 -15.01 -10.17
CA ASP A 38 4.82 -13.97 -10.97
C ASP A 38 4.04 -12.96 -10.11
N TRP A 39 3.65 -11.86 -10.76
CA TRP A 39 2.88 -10.79 -10.13
C TRP A 39 1.38 -11.09 -10.12
N ILE A 40 0.72 -10.58 -9.09
CA ILE A 40 -0.71 -10.62 -8.90
C ILE A 40 -1.25 -9.21 -8.63
N ILE A 41 -2.54 -9.02 -8.87
CA ILE A 41 -3.27 -7.83 -8.50
C ILE A 41 -4.29 -8.19 -7.43
N TYR A 42 -4.38 -7.39 -6.37
CA TYR A 42 -5.44 -7.50 -5.39
C TYR A 42 -6.69 -6.74 -5.83
N TYR A 43 -7.84 -7.40 -5.69
CA TYR A 43 -9.15 -6.86 -6.04
C TYR A 43 -10.11 -6.93 -4.85
N GLU A 44 -10.77 -5.82 -4.57
CA GLU A 44 -11.85 -5.70 -3.61
C GLU A 44 -13.20 -5.68 -4.34
N PRO A 45 -14.16 -6.56 -4.00
CA PRO A 45 -15.44 -6.63 -4.70
C PRO A 45 -16.26 -5.36 -4.57
N SER A 46 -17.02 -5.02 -5.62
CA SER A 46 -17.88 -3.83 -5.66
C SER A 46 -19.07 -3.83 -4.70
N LYS A 47 -19.38 -4.97 -4.08
CA LYS A 47 -20.45 -5.13 -3.08
C LYS A 47 -20.02 -4.71 -1.66
N VAL A 48 -18.76 -4.36 -1.47
CA VAL A 48 -18.23 -3.81 -0.22
C VAL A 48 -18.40 -2.30 -0.25
N ASP A 49 -18.92 -1.71 0.82
CA ASP A 49 -19.05 -0.26 0.94
C ASP A 49 -17.67 0.41 0.84
N ASP A 50 -17.56 1.50 0.08
CA ASP A 50 -16.29 2.23 -0.15
C ASP A 50 -15.17 1.36 -0.79
N THR A 51 -15.56 0.34 -1.57
CA THR A 51 -14.65 -0.58 -2.28
C THR A 51 -13.59 0.15 -3.10
N ARG A 52 -12.35 -0.35 -3.00
CA ARG A 52 -11.22 0.18 -3.77
C ARG A 52 -11.17 -0.39 -5.20
N GLY A 53 -11.90 -1.45 -5.52
CA GLY A 53 -11.72 -2.18 -6.77
C GLY A 53 -10.34 -2.84 -6.82
N TYR A 54 -9.59 -2.69 -7.92
CA TYR A 54 -8.19 -3.14 -7.97
C TYR A 54 -7.32 -2.13 -7.23
N PHE A 55 -6.64 -2.56 -6.17
CA PHE A 55 -6.04 -1.63 -5.22
C PHE A 55 -4.55 -1.82 -4.96
N ALA A 56 -3.97 -2.96 -5.30
CA ALA A 56 -2.56 -3.24 -5.05
C ALA A 56 -2.02 -4.31 -5.99
N MET A 57 -0.69 -4.41 -6.06
CA MET A 57 0.02 -5.50 -6.71
C MET A 57 1.06 -6.11 -5.78
N ALA A 58 1.36 -7.40 -5.98
CA ALA A 58 2.36 -8.12 -5.20
C ALA A 58 2.93 -9.30 -6.01
N LYS A 59 4.06 -9.87 -5.59
CA LYS A 59 4.65 -11.04 -6.23
C LYS A 59 4.57 -12.24 -5.30
N VAL A 60 4.08 -13.38 -5.82
CA VAL A 60 3.92 -14.60 -5.02
C VAL A 60 5.27 -15.31 -4.96
N GLN A 61 5.80 -15.52 -3.76
CA GLN A 61 7.07 -16.21 -3.55
C GLN A 61 6.91 -17.72 -3.53
N GLN A 62 5.97 -18.23 -2.73
CA GLN A 62 5.71 -19.65 -2.58
C GLN A 62 4.32 -19.93 -2.01
N VAL A 63 3.88 -21.19 -2.08
CA VAL A 63 2.64 -21.65 -1.49
C VAL A 63 2.95 -22.74 -0.47
N ILE A 64 2.37 -22.63 0.72
CA ILE A 64 2.51 -23.62 1.79
C ILE A 64 1.13 -24.02 2.33
N PRO A 65 0.94 -25.24 2.86
CA PRO A 65 -0.26 -25.58 3.60
C PRO A 65 -0.34 -24.73 4.88
N ASP A 66 -1.55 -24.34 5.27
CA ASP A 66 -1.77 -23.58 6.49
C ASP A 66 -1.73 -24.51 7.72
N PRO A 67 -0.78 -24.33 8.67
CA PRO A 67 -0.71 -25.16 9.86
C PRO A 67 -1.87 -24.93 10.83
N ALA A 68 -2.53 -23.76 10.80
CA ALA A 68 -3.63 -23.41 11.68
C ALA A 68 -5.00 -23.86 11.14
N ALA A 69 -5.13 -24.05 9.82
CA ALA A 69 -6.40 -24.37 9.17
C ALA A 69 -6.26 -25.52 8.15
N PRO A 70 -6.63 -26.77 8.52
CA PRO A 70 -6.60 -27.90 7.61
C PRO A 70 -7.44 -27.66 6.34
N GLY A 71 -6.85 -27.94 5.17
CA GLY A 71 -7.51 -27.73 3.86
C GLY A 71 -7.37 -26.31 3.29
N MET A 72 -6.74 -25.40 4.05
CA MET A 72 -6.34 -24.07 3.60
C MET A 72 -4.85 -24.03 3.26
N TYR A 73 -4.48 -23.07 2.44
CA TYR A 73 -3.12 -22.82 1.98
C TYR A 73 -2.81 -21.33 2.12
N LEU A 74 -1.53 -21.02 2.29
CA LEU A 74 -1.00 -19.66 2.36
C LEU A 74 -0.12 -19.42 1.13
N ALA A 75 -0.44 -18.38 0.37
CA ALA A 75 0.47 -17.80 -0.61
C ALA A 75 1.34 -16.78 0.13
N LEU A 76 2.64 -17.03 0.23
CA LEU A 76 3.59 -16.09 0.80
C LEU A 76 4.00 -15.07 -0.25
N ILE A 77 4.01 -13.80 0.14
CA ILE A 77 4.34 -12.67 -0.73
C ILE A 77 5.83 -12.37 -0.62
N GLU A 78 6.47 -12.12 -1.76
CA GLU A 78 7.89 -11.77 -1.82
C GLU A 78 8.11 -10.44 -1.07
N PRO A 79 9.00 -10.39 -0.05
CA PRO A 79 9.23 -9.17 0.72
C PRO A 79 9.62 -8.00 -0.18
N GLY A 80 8.99 -6.83 0.06
CA GLY A 80 9.22 -5.63 -0.75
C GLY A 80 8.53 -5.63 -2.12
N SER A 81 7.79 -6.67 -2.50
CA SER A 81 7.03 -6.68 -3.76
C SER A 81 5.70 -5.93 -3.64
N TYR A 82 5.00 -6.04 -2.50
CA TYR A 82 3.68 -5.44 -2.29
C TYR A 82 3.68 -3.92 -2.49
N LEU A 83 2.77 -3.40 -3.31
CA LEU A 83 2.61 -1.98 -3.56
C LEU A 83 1.12 -1.63 -3.73
N ASP A 84 0.63 -0.73 -2.89
CA ASP A 84 -0.68 -0.11 -3.06
C ASP A 84 -0.70 0.82 -4.28
N PHE A 85 -1.78 0.79 -5.05
CA PHE A 85 -2.00 1.70 -6.17
C PHE A 85 -2.31 3.11 -5.67
N ALA A 86 -1.70 4.11 -6.32
CA ALA A 86 -1.93 5.51 -6.01
C ALA A 86 -3.37 5.95 -6.30
N ASN A 87 -3.98 5.35 -7.31
CA ASN A 87 -5.40 5.49 -7.61
C ASN A 87 -6.00 4.09 -7.75
N PRO A 88 -6.79 3.62 -6.79
CA PRO A 88 -7.47 2.34 -6.95
C PRO A 88 -8.34 2.34 -8.22
N VAL A 89 -8.24 1.26 -9.00
CA VAL A 89 -8.90 1.16 -10.31
C VAL A 89 -10.27 0.50 -10.12
N PRO A 90 -11.37 1.19 -10.44
CA PRO A 90 -12.70 0.60 -10.29
C PRO A 90 -12.87 -0.61 -11.22
N PHE A 91 -13.71 -1.56 -10.80
CA PHE A 91 -14.01 -2.73 -11.61
C PHE A 91 -14.57 -2.33 -12.98
N ASN A 92 -15.50 -1.38 -12.99
CA ASN A 92 -16.07 -0.75 -14.18
C ASN A 92 -15.76 0.75 -14.11
N GLY A 93 -14.84 1.22 -14.96
CA GLY A 93 -14.45 2.62 -15.04
C GLY A 93 -15.26 3.39 -16.08
N ILE A 94 -14.83 4.64 -16.34
CA ILE A 94 -15.44 5.53 -17.34
C ILE A 94 -15.31 4.95 -18.75
N ASP A 95 -14.16 4.32 -19.05
CA ASP A 95 -13.87 3.68 -20.35
C ASP A 95 -14.34 2.20 -20.40
N GLY A 96 -15.18 1.80 -19.46
CA GLY A 96 -15.71 0.44 -19.34
C GLY A 96 -14.88 -0.48 -18.42
N LEU A 97 -14.97 -1.79 -18.66
CA LEU A 97 -14.43 -2.81 -17.77
C LEU A 97 -12.89 -2.83 -17.79
N ALA A 98 -12.27 -2.74 -16.61
CA ALA A 98 -10.81 -2.72 -16.49
C ALA A 98 -10.18 -4.06 -16.92
N GLU A 99 -10.80 -5.20 -16.54
CA GLU A 99 -10.41 -6.56 -16.93
C GLU A 99 -11.30 -7.05 -18.09
N ARG A 100 -10.90 -6.75 -19.33
CA ARG A 100 -11.70 -7.07 -20.53
C ARG A 100 -11.86 -8.57 -20.76
N GLY A 101 -10.90 -9.39 -20.30
CA GLY A 101 -10.98 -10.85 -20.36
C GLY A 101 -12.12 -11.49 -19.57
N LEU A 102 -12.86 -10.73 -18.76
CA LEU A 102 -14.07 -11.21 -18.09
C LEU A 102 -15.33 -11.12 -18.96
N LEU A 103 -15.28 -10.45 -20.10
CA LEU A 103 -16.41 -10.36 -21.02
C LEU A 103 -16.54 -11.64 -21.85
N ASN A 104 -17.75 -12.15 -21.98
CA ASN A 104 -18.07 -13.18 -22.96
C ASN A 104 -18.28 -12.56 -24.35
N ASP A 105 -18.51 -13.40 -25.38
CA ASP A 105 -18.73 -12.95 -26.77
C ASP A 105 -19.94 -12.01 -26.93
N GLN A 106 -20.83 -11.94 -25.93
CA GLN A 106 -22.00 -11.06 -25.88
C GLN A 106 -21.75 -9.78 -25.06
N GLY A 107 -20.51 -9.53 -24.62
CA GLY A 107 -20.16 -8.37 -23.80
C GLY A 107 -20.69 -8.41 -22.36
N ARG A 108 -21.10 -9.58 -21.85
CA ARG A 108 -21.55 -9.77 -20.47
C ARG A 108 -20.43 -10.29 -19.57
N ILE A 109 -20.44 -9.86 -18.32
CA ILE A 109 -19.46 -10.30 -17.30
C ILE A 109 -19.67 -11.79 -17.01
N SER A 110 -18.60 -12.56 -17.17
CA SER A 110 -18.54 -13.98 -16.85
C SER A 110 -18.60 -14.23 -15.34
N GLY A 111 -19.17 -15.37 -14.93
CA GLY A 111 -19.14 -15.84 -13.53
C GLY A 111 -17.73 -16.02 -12.97
N ARG A 112 -16.69 -16.05 -13.83
CA ARG A 112 -15.27 -16.01 -13.43
C ARG A 112 -14.93 -14.80 -12.56
N ALA A 113 -15.63 -13.69 -12.72
CA ALA A 113 -15.44 -12.48 -11.92
C ALA A 113 -15.65 -12.71 -10.41
N GLN A 114 -16.41 -13.74 -10.02
CA GLN A 114 -16.68 -14.07 -8.61
C GLN A 114 -15.63 -15.01 -7.99
N SER A 115 -14.72 -15.57 -8.78
CA SER A 115 -13.67 -16.48 -8.26
C SER A 115 -12.68 -15.72 -7.40
N ALA A 116 -12.41 -16.22 -6.19
CA ALA A 116 -11.45 -15.59 -5.28
C ALA A 116 -10.03 -15.52 -5.86
N VAL A 117 -9.63 -16.54 -6.63
CA VAL A 117 -8.40 -16.52 -7.42
C VAL A 117 -8.73 -16.82 -8.88
N ARG A 118 -8.28 -15.93 -9.77
CA ARG A 118 -8.45 -16.10 -11.23
C ARG A 118 -7.20 -15.65 -11.99
N PRO A 119 -6.89 -16.28 -13.15
CA PRO A 119 -5.84 -15.79 -14.04
C PRO A 119 -6.29 -14.50 -14.72
N ILE A 120 -5.34 -13.61 -15.03
CA ILE A 120 -5.56 -12.40 -15.81
C ILE A 120 -4.63 -12.37 -17.02
N SER A 121 -5.11 -11.82 -18.14
CA SER A 121 -4.29 -11.67 -19.34
C SER A 121 -3.18 -10.62 -19.10
N PRO A 122 -1.98 -10.77 -19.71
CA PRO A 122 -0.92 -9.77 -19.59
C PRO A 122 -1.35 -8.36 -20.01
N SER A 123 -2.24 -8.25 -21.01
CA SER A 123 -2.73 -6.95 -21.49
C SER A 123 -3.70 -6.28 -20.51
N ASP A 124 -4.56 -7.05 -19.84
CA ASP A 124 -5.43 -6.52 -18.77
C ASP A 124 -4.63 -6.20 -17.51
N PHE A 125 -3.65 -7.04 -17.16
CA PHE A 125 -2.73 -6.78 -16.04
C PHE A 125 -2.01 -5.44 -16.21
N ASN A 126 -1.33 -5.24 -17.35
CA ASN A 126 -0.61 -4.00 -17.62
C ASN A 126 -1.53 -2.79 -17.62
N ARG A 127 -2.75 -2.92 -18.16
CA ARG A 127 -3.73 -1.82 -18.16
C ARG A 127 -4.13 -1.41 -16.74
N ILE A 128 -4.43 -2.38 -15.88
CA ILE A 128 -4.82 -2.09 -14.49
C ILE A 128 -3.64 -1.46 -13.74
N VAL A 129 -2.42 -1.96 -13.94
CA VAL A 129 -1.22 -1.38 -13.35
C VAL A 129 -1.00 0.05 -13.84
N ASP A 130 -1.09 0.30 -15.15
CA ASP A 130 -0.92 1.64 -15.73
C ASP A 130 -1.95 2.63 -15.17
N LEU A 131 -3.23 2.22 -15.06
CA LEU A 131 -4.28 3.04 -14.46
C LEU A 131 -4.07 3.25 -12.95
N GLY A 132 -3.65 2.20 -12.25
CA GLY A 132 -3.46 2.19 -10.80
C GLY A 132 -2.29 3.08 -10.35
N LEU A 133 -1.26 3.13 -11.20
CA LEU A 133 -0.05 3.89 -10.96
C LEU A 133 -0.07 5.27 -11.62
N ASP A 134 -1.08 5.60 -12.44
CA ASP A 134 -1.12 6.86 -13.19
C ASP A 134 -0.89 8.06 -12.26
N ALA A 135 0.29 8.65 -12.44
CA ALA A 135 0.90 9.61 -11.54
C ALA A 135 0.65 11.05 -11.99
N ARG A 136 -0.33 11.30 -12.89
CA ARG A 136 -0.64 12.64 -13.39
C ARG A 136 -0.90 13.70 -12.31
N GLU A 137 -1.22 13.28 -11.08
CA GLU A 137 -1.31 14.16 -9.90
C GLU A 137 -0.39 13.68 -8.76
N LEU A 138 0.93 13.71 -8.95
CA LEU A 138 1.84 13.48 -7.83
C LEU A 138 1.74 14.64 -6.83
N LEU A 139 1.49 14.30 -5.57
CA LEU A 139 1.65 15.26 -4.47
C LEU A 139 3.09 15.76 -4.47
N LEU A 140 3.25 17.07 -4.39
CA LEU A 140 4.56 17.68 -4.44
C LEU A 140 5.44 17.20 -3.27
N PRO A 141 6.76 17.01 -3.49
CA PRO A 141 7.70 16.70 -2.43
C PRO A 141 7.65 17.76 -1.32
N ARG A 142 7.98 17.33 -0.10
CA ARG A 142 8.00 18.21 1.07
C ARG A 142 9.06 19.31 0.94
N VAL A 143 10.22 18.94 0.38
CA VAL A 143 11.37 19.84 0.18
C VAL A 143 11.38 20.25 -1.28
N ASP A 144 11.81 21.47 -1.58
CA ASP A 144 12.05 21.90 -2.94
C ASP A 144 13.18 21.04 -3.54
N GLU A 145 12.87 20.23 -4.55
CA GLU A 145 13.91 19.70 -5.42
C GLU A 145 14.48 20.90 -6.18
N THR A 146 15.61 21.43 -5.73
CA THR A 146 16.45 22.26 -6.60
C THR A 146 16.81 21.36 -7.77
N ALA A 147 16.25 21.66 -8.94
CA ALA A 147 16.31 20.81 -10.13
C ALA A 147 17.72 20.28 -10.36
N ILE A 148 17.95 19.01 -10.03
CA ILE A 148 19.01 18.25 -10.67
C ILE A 148 18.44 17.90 -12.03
N SER A 149 18.66 18.81 -12.98
CA SER A 149 18.39 18.57 -14.39
C SER A 149 19.30 17.43 -14.86
N PHE A 150 18.85 16.19 -14.69
CA PHE A 150 19.40 15.07 -15.44
C PHE A 150 18.81 15.17 -16.84
N GLY A 151 19.59 15.80 -17.72
CA GLY A 151 19.28 15.87 -19.14
C GLY A 151 19.18 14.48 -19.76
N PHE A 152 18.13 14.31 -20.55
CA PHE A 152 18.01 13.65 -21.87
C PHE A 152 16.55 13.20 -21.99
N GLU A 153 15.73 14.05 -22.62
CA GLU A 153 14.50 13.60 -23.27
C GLU A 153 14.94 12.85 -24.54
N ASP A 154 14.76 11.53 -24.56
CA ASP A 154 14.85 10.78 -25.81
C ASP A 154 13.41 10.48 -26.28
N GLU A 155 13.12 10.89 -27.51
CA GLU A 155 11.81 10.82 -28.13
C GLU A 155 11.34 9.36 -28.23
N GLY A 156 10.08 9.12 -27.83
CA GLY A 156 9.50 7.78 -27.74
C GLY A 156 9.50 7.03 -29.08
N ALA A 157 10.35 6.00 -29.17
CA ALA A 157 10.20 4.94 -30.16
C ALA A 157 9.29 3.83 -29.60
N ALA A 158 8.22 3.50 -30.33
CA ALA A 158 7.26 2.46 -29.97
C ALA A 158 7.85 1.05 -30.18
N PHE A 159 8.28 0.40 -29.09
CA PHE A 159 8.63 -1.03 -29.10
C PHE A 159 7.54 -1.88 -28.44
N GLN A 160 6.67 -2.49 -29.24
CA GLN A 160 5.61 -3.38 -28.78
C GLN A 160 6.11 -4.83 -28.75
N PHE A 161 6.77 -5.28 -27.67
CA PHE A 161 6.68 -6.65 -27.12
C PHE A 161 7.67 -6.90 -25.95
N GLU A 162 8.66 -6.04 -25.73
CA GLU A 162 9.65 -6.14 -24.62
C GLU A 162 9.27 -5.35 -23.33
N GLN A 163 8.21 -4.53 -23.37
CA GLN A 163 7.88 -3.56 -22.31
C GLN A 163 7.41 -4.13 -20.96
N SER A 164 6.98 -5.40 -20.87
CA SER A 164 6.36 -5.91 -19.64
C SER A 164 7.36 -6.16 -18.51
N ARG A 165 8.56 -6.67 -18.83
CA ARG A 165 9.61 -6.94 -17.82
C ARG A 165 10.32 -5.66 -17.36
N ASP A 166 10.54 -4.71 -18.26
CA ASP A 166 11.19 -3.43 -17.94
C ASP A 166 10.29 -2.48 -17.14
N ARG A 167 8.96 -2.57 -17.30
CA ARG A 167 8.02 -1.76 -16.52
C ARG A 167 7.88 -2.25 -15.08
N VAL A 168 7.79 -3.56 -14.88
CA VAL A 168 7.75 -4.17 -13.55
C VAL A 168 9.06 -3.87 -12.79
N SER A 169 10.20 -3.89 -13.48
CA SER A 169 11.48 -3.50 -12.85
C SER A 169 11.54 -2.00 -12.53
N TYR A 170 10.99 -1.13 -13.38
CA TYR A 170 10.85 0.31 -13.11
C TYR A 170 9.92 0.61 -11.91
N ILE A 171 8.77 -0.06 -11.82
CA ILE A 171 7.83 0.03 -10.69
C ILE A 171 8.45 -0.56 -9.42
N GLY A 172 9.31 -1.57 -9.56
CA GLY A 172 10.13 -2.10 -8.48
C GLY A 172 11.20 -1.12 -7.97
N SER A 173 11.49 -0.03 -8.69
CA SER A 173 12.47 0.95 -8.24
C SER A 173 11.99 1.65 -6.96
N ARG A 174 12.91 1.75 -5.99
CA ARG A 174 12.64 2.34 -4.66
C ARG A 174 12.07 3.75 -4.79
N ILE A 175 12.67 4.59 -5.64
CA ILE A 175 12.25 5.99 -5.88
C ILE A 175 10.76 6.10 -6.27
N VAL A 176 10.29 5.25 -7.20
CA VAL A 176 8.89 5.26 -7.64
C VAL A 176 7.97 4.80 -6.50
N ARG A 177 8.37 3.75 -5.78
CA ARG A 177 7.62 3.21 -4.64
C ARG A 177 7.51 4.21 -3.49
N ASP A 178 8.59 4.91 -3.13
CA ASP A 178 8.55 5.97 -2.10
C ASP A 178 7.59 7.09 -2.47
N ARG A 179 7.58 7.50 -3.75
CA ARG A 179 6.67 8.55 -4.23
C ARG A 179 5.20 8.10 -4.15
N ILE A 180 4.92 6.86 -4.54
CA ILE A 180 3.56 6.28 -4.44
C ILE A 180 3.15 6.15 -2.97
N PHE A 181 4.00 5.54 -2.13
CA PHE A 181 3.77 5.37 -0.70
C PHE A 181 3.49 6.70 0.00
N ARG A 182 4.31 7.72 -0.29
CA ARG A 182 4.08 9.08 0.19
C ARG A 182 2.70 9.58 -0.20
N ARG A 183 2.34 9.44 -1.47
CA ARG A 183 1.05 9.93 -1.99
C ARG A 183 -0.14 9.28 -1.28
N ILE A 184 -0.14 7.95 -1.16
CA ILE A 184 -1.27 7.21 -0.56
C ILE A 184 -1.39 7.49 0.93
N VAL A 185 -0.28 7.55 1.68
CA VAL A 185 -0.29 7.84 3.12
C VAL A 185 -0.77 9.27 3.36
N LEU A 186 -0.23 10.25 2.65
CA LEU A 186 -0.67 11.64 2.86
C LEU A 186 -2.15 11.83 2.51
N ARG A 187 -2.66 11.20 1.44
CA ARG A 187 -4.08 11.21 1.11
C ARG A 187 -4.94 10.58 2.20
N ALA A 188 -4.54 9.42 2.74
CA ALA A 188 -5.28 8.72 3.80
C ALA A 188 -5.44 9.56 5.09
N TYR A 189 -4.45 10.42 5.37
CA TYR A 189 -4.44 11.32 6.52
C TYR A 189 -4.95 12.74 6.20
N ASP A 190 -5.54 12.99 5.02
CA ASP A 190 -5.96 14.35 4.60
C ASP A 190 -4.83 15.38 4.73
N GLU A 191 -3.59 14.97 4.41
CA GLU A 191 -2.36 15.78 4.47
C GLU A 191 -2.10 16.38 5.86
N ARG A 192 -2.62 15.74 6.91
CA ARG A 192 -2.54 16.17 8.31
C ARG A 192 -1.55 15.33 9.09
N CYS A 193 -0.85 15.96 10.04
CA CYS A 193 -0.01 15.24 10.98
C CYS A 193 -0.87 14.43 11.95
N ALA A 194 -0.64 13.12 12.04
CA ALA A 194 -1.36 12.21 12.92
C ALA A 194 -1.20 12.58 14.42
N ILE A 195 -0.05 13.15 14.78
CA ILE A 195 0.29 13.46 16.18
C ILE A 195 -0.26 14.81 16.63
N THR A 196 -0.09 15.85 15.81
CA THR A 196 -0.46 17.23 16.19
C THR A 196 -1.84 17.63 15.67
N GLY A 197 -2.32 16.99 14.61
CA GLY A 197 -3.53 17.38 13.89
C GLY A 197 -3.37 18.61 13.00
N LEU A 198 -2.16 19.16 12.85
CA LEU A 198 -1.91 20.27 11.94
C LEU A 198 -1.97 19.83 10.48
N LYS A 199 -2.67 20.60 9.64
CA LYS A 199 -2.69 20.49 8.18
C LYS A 199 -2.09 21.78 7.62
N LEU A 200 -0.80 21.75 7.30
CA LEU A 200 -0.06 22.89 6.77
C LEU A 200 0.28 22.62 5.31
N ILE A 201 -0.29 23.43 4.42
CA ILE A 201 -0.07 23.37 2.98
C ILE A 201 0.42 24.76 2.53
N ASN A 202 1.56 24.81 1.84
CA ASN A 202 2.09 26.07 1.34
C ASN A 202 1.30 26.58 0.11
N GLY A 203 1.59 27.80 -0.35
CA GLY A 203 0.90 28.41 -1.50
C GLY A 203 1.04 27.66 -2.83
N GLY A 204 1.95 26.68 -2.92
CA GLY A 204 2.12 25.81 -4.08
C GLY A 204 1.45 24.43 -3.94
N GLY A 205 0.71 24.17 -2.85
CA GLY A 205 0.06 22.88 -2.61
C GLY A 205 0.94 21.80 -1.97
N ARG A 206 2.15 22.14 -1.48
CA ARG A 206 3.02 21.19 -0.75
C ARG A 206 2.57 21.06 0.69
N ALA A 207 2.24 19.85 1.08
CA ALA A 207 2.00 19.49 2.48
C ALA A 207 3.33 19.40 3.25
N GLU A 208 3.37 19.99 4.44
CA GLU A 208 4.53 19.94 5.35
C GLU A 208 4.85 18.52 5.82
N VAL A 209 3.83 17.66 5.90
CA VAL A 209 3.96 16.30 6.42
C VAL A 209 4.78 15.37 5.51
N SER A 210 5.45 14.43 6.17
CA SER A 210 6.12 13.28 5.55
C SER A 210 5.29 12.01 5.78
N ALA A 211 5.41 11.04 4.89
CA ALA A 211 4.95 9.68 5.15
C ALA A 211 6.10 8.92 5.82
N ALA A 212 5.91 8.54 7.08
CA ALA A 212 6.85 7.76 7.85
C ALA A 212 6.41 6.29 7.87
N HIS A 213 7.33 5.37 7.61
CA HIS A 213 7.07 3.95 7.84
C HIS A 213 7.10 3.64 9.34
N ILE A 214 6.15 2.84 9.82
CA ILE A 214 6.11 2.38 11.22
C ILE A 214 7.20 1.32 11.42
N ARG A 215 7.19 0.30 10.57
CA ARG A 215 8.30 -0.64 10.39
C ARG A 215 9.11 -0.19 9.17
N PRO A 216 10.38 0.22 9.33
CA PRO A 216 11.22 0.69 8.24
C PRO A 216 11.44 -0.36 7.15
N VAL A 217 11.68 0.12 5.92
CA VAL A 217 11.94 -0.73 4.75
C VAL A 217 13.20 -1.56 4.95
N GLU A 218 14.24 -1.03 5.60
CA GLU A 218 15.49 -1.74 5.93
C GLU A 218 15.27 -2.94 6.86
N LYS A 219 14.10 -3.01 7.49
CA LYS A 219 13.64 -4.11 8.36
C LYS A 219 12.52 -4.91 7.73
N ASN A 220 12.40 -4.87 6.39
CA ASN A 220 11.37 -5.54 5.59
C ASN A 220 9.95 -5.01 5.87
N GLY A 221 9.82 -3.72 6.16
CA GLY A 221 8.53 -3.04 6.24
C GLY A 221 7.90 -2.86 4.86
N PRO A 222 6.62 -3.25 4.65
CA PRO A 222 5.96 -3.10 3.35
C PRO A 222 5.49 -1.67 3.08
N ASP A 223 5.37 -1.31 1.80
CA ASP A 223 4.82 -0.03 1.34
C ASP A 223 3.27 -0.10 1.27
N ILE A 224 2.64 -0.30 2.43
CA ILE A 224 1.18 -0.35 2.61
C ILE A 224 0.73 0.79 3.52
N VAL A 225 -0.44 1.39 3.28
CA VAL A 225 -0.93 2.52 4.09
C VAL A 225 -0.97 2.19 5.59
N SER A 226 -1.33 0.97 5.98
CA SER A 226 -1.37 0.53 7.39
C SER A 226 0.01 0.39 8.05
N ASN A 227 1.10 0.45 7.28
CA ASN A 227 2.48 0.59 7.77
C ASN A 227 2.98 2.05 7.67
N GLY A 228 2.11 3.01 7.31
CA GLY A 228 2.47 4.41 7.10
C GLY A 228 1.73 5.36 8.04
N ILE A 229 2.42 6.41 8.49
CA ILE A 229 1.84 7.50 9.28
C ILE A 229 2.25 8.85 8.68
N ALA A 230 1.30 9.76 8.49
CA ALA A 230 1.60 11.12 8.10
C ALA A 230 2.08 11.93 9.32
N LEU A 231 3.33 12.40 9.31
CA LEU A 231 3.97 13.09 10.43
C LEU A 231 4.59 14.42 10.00
N SER A 232 4.41 15.46 10.83
CA SER A 232 5.18 16.70 10.69
C SER A 232 6.65 16.46 10.99
N GLY A 233 7.55 17.34 10.57
CA GLY A 233 9.01 17.16 10.71
C GLY A 233 9.45 16.80 12.12
N THR A 234 8.99 17.57 13.11
CA THR A 234 9.30 17.31 14.53
C THR A 234 8.68 16.00 15.01
N ALA A 235 7.43 15.71 14.63
CA ALA A 235 6.76 14.47 15.02
C ALA A 235 7.47 13.23 14.44
N HIS A 236 7.85 13.30 13.17
CA HIS A 236 8.60 12.26 12.46
C HIS A 236 9.93 12.00 13.14
N TRP A 237 10.70 13.06 13.41
CA TRP A 237 11.97 12.94 14.12
C TRP A 237 11.83 12.31 15.51
N MET A 238 10.82 12.70 16.29
CA MET A 238 10.57 12.10 17.60
C MET A 238 10.19 10.61 17.50
N PHE A 239 9.40 10.25 16.48
CA PHE A 239 8.96 8.87 16.25
C PHE A 239 10.16 7.99 15.89
N ASP A 240 10.95 8.37 14.89
CA ASP A 240 12.13 7.62 14.43
C ASP A 240 13.19 7.45 15.52
N ARG A 241 13.32 8.44 16.42
CA ARG A 241 14.26 8.40 17.55
C ARG A 241 13.72 7.68 18.78
N GLY A 242 12.51 7.14 18.70
CA GLY A 242 11.86 6.39 19.76
C GLY A 242 11.41 7.23 20.95
N LEU A 243 11.29 8.56 20.78
CA LEU A 243 10.83 9.48 21.82
C LEU A 243 9.31 9.46 21.97
N ILE A 244 8.61 9.15 20.89
CA ILE A 244 7.17 8.86 20.90
C ILE A 244 6.89 7.54 20.19
N SER A 245 5.79 6.89 20.56
CA SER A 245 5.24 5.74 19.83
C SER A 245 3.72 5.73 19.98
N LEU A 246 3.05 4.69 19.48
CA LEU A 246 1.60 4.52 19.59
C LEU A 246 1.28 3.16 20.22
N SER A 247 0.27 3.14 21.10
CA SER A 247 -0.40 1.89 21.50
C SER A 247 -1.25 1.32 20.37
N ASP A 248 -1.77 0.11 20.53
CA ASP A 248 -2.65 -0.52 19.53
C ASP A 248 -3.99 0.24 19.39
N ASP A 249 -4.38 0.97 20.45
CA ASP A 249 -5.50 1.90 20.47
C ASP A 249 -5.12 3.33 20.02
N LEU A 250 -3.94 3.50 19.42
CA LEU A 250 -3.40 4.77 18.94
C LEU A 250 -3.21 5.84 20.02
N GLU A 251 -3.08 5.45 21.30
CA GLU A 251 -2.65 6.38 22.34
C GLU A 251 -1.20 6.76 22.10
N ILE A 252 -0.88 8.06 22.22
CA ILE A 252 0.48 8.55 22.01
C ILE A 252 1.28 8.28 23.27
N LEU A 253 2.25 7.36 23.14
CA LEU A 253 3.19 6.99 24.18
C LEU A 253 4.38 7.95 24.12
N ILE A 254 4.78 8.51 25.26
CA ILE A 254 5.96 9.37 25.37
C ILE A 254 7.04 8.63 26.15
N SER A 255 8.24 8.58 25.61
CA SER A 255 9.41 7.98 26.23
C SER A 255 9.79 8.69 27.52
N ARG A 256 10.25 7.94 28.52
CA ARG A 256 10.83 8.50 29.75
C ARG A 256 12.16 9.21 29.52
N GLN A 257 12.78 9.00 28.36
CA GLN A 257 14.06 9.60 27.97
C GLN A 257 13.89 10.98 27.31
N VAL A 258 12.66 11.48 27.20
CA VAL A 258 12.40 12.87 26.81
C VAL A 258 12.89 13.81 27.91
N ASN A 259 13.74 14.76 27.53
CA ASN A 259 14.29 15.75 28.45
C ASN A 259 13.31 16.89 28.77
N ASP A 260 12.42 17.24 27.84
CA ASP A 260 11.40 18.28 28.00
C ASP A 260 10.00 17.71 27.76
N LEU A 261 9.45 17.08 28.81
CA LEU A 261 8.17 16.39 28.74
C LEU A 261 7.00 17.36 28.50
N GLU A 262 7.06 18.57 29.08
CA GLU A 262 6.00 19.57 28.97
C GLU A 262 5.85 20.07 27.53
N SER A 263 6.97 20.37 26.85
CA SER A 263 6.97 20.75 25.44
C SER A 263 6.41 19.65 24.55
N VAL A 264 6.79 18.38 24.77
CA VAL A 264 6.24 17.25 23.99
C VAL A 264 4.74 17.10 24.24
N GLN A 265 4.28 17.21 25.50
CA GLN A 265 2.85 17.15 25.83
C GLN A 265 2.03 18.30 25.21
N THR A 266 2.63 19.47 25.06
CA THR A 266 2.00 20.64 24.41
C THR A 266 2.00 20.50 22.89
N PHE A 267 3.03 19.83 22.33
CA PHE A 267 3.16 19.58 20.90
C PHE A 267 2.13 18.56 20.38
N ILE A 268 1.84 17.51 21.16
CA ILE A 268 0.83 16.53 20.76
C ILE A 268 -0.59 17.10 20.87
N ASN A 269 -1.51 16.56 20.07
CA ASN A 269 -2.89 17.02 20.12
C ASN A 269 -3.54 16.74 21.50
N LYS A 270 -4.56 17.53 21.85
CA LYS A 270 -5.21 17.50 23.17
C LYS A 270 -5.81 16.16 23.57
N THR A 271 -6.20 15.32 22.60
CA THR A 271 -6.78 14.00 22.89
C THR A 271 -5.73 12.98 23.34
N ARG A 272 -4.44 13.28 23.12
CA ARG A 272 -3.30 12.36 23.33
C ARG A 272 -3.43 11.03 22.57
N ARG A 273 -4.29 10.99 21.54
CA ARG A 273 -4.42 9.87 20.61
C ARG A 273 -4.06 10.35 19.22
N ALA A 274 -3.36 9.52 18.44
CA ALA A 274 -3.08 9.84 17.06
C ALA A 274 -4.38 9.87 16.26
N ILE A 275 -4.48 10.81 15.32
CA ILE A 275 -5.63 10.94 14.43
C ILE A 275 -5.48 9.88 13.33
N PRO A 276 -6.37 8.87 13.27
CA PRO A 276 -6.27 7.83 12.26
C PRO A 276 -6.84 8.28 10.89
N PRO A 277 -6.50 7.57 9.81
CA PRO A 277 -7.25 7.61 8.56
C PRO A 277 -8.74 7.31 8.77
N ARG A 278 -9.57 7.85 7.86
CA ARG A 278 -11.03 7.68 7.91
C ARG A 278 -11.43 6.21 7.79
N ARG A 279 -10.80 5.49 6.87
CA ARG A 279 -11.06 4.07 6.61
C ARG A 279 -10.32 3.22 7.63
N GLN A 280 -11.01 2.23 8.21
CA GLN A 280 -10.43 1.37 9.23
C GLN A 280 -9.25 0.53 8.71
N ILE A 281 -9.34 0.04 7.47
CA ILE A 281 -8.27 -0.75 6.82
C ILE A 281 -6.99 0.05 6.55
N GLU A 282 -7.08 1.37 6.48
CA GLU A 282 -5.94 2.27 6.28
C GLU A 282 -5.25 2.63 7.60
N ARG A 283 -5.84 2.27 8.75
CA ARG A 283 -5.26 2.60 10.06
C ARG A 283 -3.95 1.83 10.30
N PRO A 284 -3.02 2.41 11.08
CA PRO A 284 -1.83 1.71 11.54
C PRO A 284 -2.15 0.32 12.08
N HIS A 285 -1.54 -0.72 11.50
CA HIS A 285 -1.80 -2.09 11.94
C HIS A 285 -1.10 -2.36 13.28
N PRO A 286 -1.76 -3.02 14.27
CA PRO A 286 -1.16 -3.33 15.57
C PRO A 286 0.18 -4.06 15.47
N HIS A 287 0.34 -4.98 14.51
CA HIS A 287 1.61 -5.68 14.28
C HIS A 287 2.79 -4.73 14.01
N PHE A 288 2.62 -3.70 13.17
CA PHE A 288 3.68 -2.74 12.89
C PHE A 288 3.94 -1.83 14.09
N LEU A 289 2.88 -1.42 14.79
CA LEU A 289 3.01 -0.62 16.00
C LEU A 289 3.77 -1.37 17.11
N GLN A 290 3.44 -2.65 17.31
CA GLN A 290 4.16 -3.54 18.21
C GLN A 290 5.64 -3.62 17.83
N TRP A 291 5.94 -3.85 16.54
CA TRP A 291 7.32 -3.88 16.06
C TRP A 291 8.07 -2.59 16.42
N HIS A 292 7.46 -1.42 16.17
CA HIS A 292 8.08 -0.14 16.52
C HIS A 292 8.29 0.01 18.03
N ARG A 293 7.31 -0.40 18.86
CA ARG A 293 7.43 -0.36 20.33
C ARG A 293 8.56 -1.25 20.86
N GLU A 294 8.83 -2.36 20.20
CA GLU A 294 9.86 -3.32 20.62
C GLU A 294 11.27 -2.97 20.11
N HIS A 295 11.37 -2.33 18.93
CA HIS A 295 12.67 -2.13 18.25
C HIS A 295 13.14 -0.68 18.21
N CYS A 296 12.23 0.29 18.28
CA CYS A 296 12.55 1.72 18.14
C CYS A 296 12.26 2.50 19.42
N PHE A 297 11.11 2.26 20.04
CA PHE A 297 10.65 3.03 21.19
C PHE A 297 11.57 2.87 22.40
N LYS A 298 11.96 4.01 22.98
CA LYS A 298 12.83 4.06 24.15
C LYS A 298 11.97 4.05 25.40
N GLN A 299 11.90 2.94 26.11
CA GLN A 299 11.18 2.85 27.38
C GLN A 299 11.88 3.64 28.50
#